data_AF-R7LAT9-F1
#
_entry.id   AF-R7LAT9-F1
#
_cell.length_a   1.000
_cell.length_b   1.000
_cell.length_c   1.000
_cell.angle_alpha   90.00
_cell.angle_beta   90.00
_cell.angle_gamma   90.00
#
_symmetry.space_group_name_H-M   'P 1'
#
loop_
_entity.id
_entity.type
_entity.pdbx_description
1 polymer ?
#
loop_
_entity_poly.entity_id
_entity_poly.type
_entity_poly.pdbx_seq_one_letter_code
_entity_poly.pdbx_strand_id
1 'polypeptide(L)'
;MKQLNIYIKEILYKLFADELLDANQIKQLCDKKYSEDTFGLDGPFLKIKDEYIKSSPEDANYWEDVFDGKYYAYKNWKESQRSNFDQWLDSLYSKIGTSSILKISVGYGWKEYSSAKADIYWQSLRRYLKKIKESVEKSLPNVRIEISRLRASHGDFVYSDIVRKIDDSDMLIFDVADVRTSDEEIDGDKTVKTYCNFNPNVMFELGMAIAIGKKPIVMCPASLKGKIPSDISNYMLTYYDLFKTKESMMYERSFEDRCGLTSLLVNRLRAMGKLK
;
A
#
# COMPACT_ATOMS: atom_id res chain seq x y z
N MET A 1 -32.02 -8.55 3.88
CA MET A 1 -30.97 -8.47 2.84
C MET A 1 -30.55 -7.01 2.74
N LYS A 2 -29.24 -6.69 2.71
CA LYS A 2 -28.79 -5.28 2.55
C LYS A 2 -29.16 -4.78 1.15
N GLN A 3 -29.57 -3.51 1.04
CA GLN A 3 -29.83 -2.85 -0.25
C GLN A 3 -28.58 -2.97 -1.15
N LEU A 4 -28.76 -3.36 -2.42
CA LEU A 4 -27.65 -3.67 -3.34
C LEU A 4 -26.61 -2.55 -3.41
N ASN A 5 -27.07 -1.31 -3.47
CA ASN A 5 -26.22 -0.13 -3.60
C ASN A 5 -25.29 0.00 -2.38
N ILE A 6 -25.80 -0.24 -1.17
CA ILE A 6 -25.01 -0.19 0.08
C ILE A 6 -24.01 -1.34 0.11
N TYR A 7 -24.46 -2.55 -0.27
CA TYR A 7 -23.59 -3.73 -0.35
C TYR A 7 -22.42 -3.53 -1.33
N ILE A 8 -22.69 -3.05 -2.54
CA ILE A 8 -21.65 -2.75 -3.54
C ILE A 8 -20.71 -1.67 -3.04
N LYS A 9 -21.23 -0.62 -2.38
CA LYS A 9 -20.40 0.44 -1.80
C LYS A 9 -19.41 -0.11 -0.78
N GLU A 10 -19.89 -0.93 0.16
CA GLU A 10 -19.05 -1.57 1.19
C GLU A 10 -17.97 -2.47 0.58
N ILE A 11 -18.35 -3.31 -0.40
CA ILE A 11 -17.41 -4.18 -1.10
C ILE A 11 -16.37 -3.36 -1.85
N LEU A 12 -16.78 -2.32 -2.58
CA LEU A 12 -15.87 -1.48 -3.34
C LEU A 12 -14.86 -0.77 -2.43
N TYR A 13 -15.30 -0.26 -1.26
CA TYR A 13 -14.38 0.27 -0.27
C TYR A 13 -13.34 -0.75 0.17
N LYS A 14 -13.77 -1.99 0.44
CA LYS A 14 -12.86 -3.07 0.82
C LYS A 14 -11.87 -3.38 -0.31
N LEU A 15 -12.35 -3.52 -1.54
CA LEU A 15 -11.52 -3.80 -2.71
C LEU A 15 -10.44 -2.72 -2.94
N PHE A 16 -10.77 -1.44 -2.74
CA PHE A 16 -9.77 -0.36 -2.83
C PHE A 16 -8.85 -0.28 -1.62
N ALA A 17 -9.37 -0.48 -0.41
CA ALA A 17 -8.59 -0.43 0.83
C ALA A 17 -7.54 -1.54 0.88
N ASP A 18 -7.93 -2.74 0.43
CA ASP A 18 -7.09 -3.93 0.41
C ASP A 18 -6.27 -4.05 -0.89
N GLU A 19 -6.32 -3.04 -1.78
CA GLU A 19 -5.67 -3.02 -3.10
C GLU A 19 -5.96 -4.30 -3.93
N LEU A 20 -7.21 -4.78 -3.87
CA LEU A 20 -7.64 -6.03 -4.50
C LEU A 20 -7.87 -5.92 -6.01
N LEU A 21 -7.91 -4.71 -6.55
CA LEU A 21 -8.05 -4.43 -7.98
C LEU A 21 -6.70 -4.05 -8.62
N ASP A 22 -6.30 -4.74 -9.69
CA ASP A 22 -5.14 -4.37 -10.49
C ASP A 22 -5.43 -3.23 -11.48
N ALA A 23 -4.39 -2.69 -12.13
CA ALA A 23 -4.53 -1.56 -13.04
C ALA A 23 -5.40 -1.87 -14.28
N ASN A 24 -5.38 -3.10 -14.78
CA ASN A 24 -6.19 -3.51 -15.91
C ASN A 24 -7.66 -3.66 -15.50
N GLN A 25 -7.92 -4.23 -14.33
CA GLN A 25 -9.26 -4.33 -13.75
C GLN A 25 -9.86 -2.95 -13.51
N ILE A 26 -9.10 -2.01 -12.94
CA ILE A 26 -9.57 -0.63 -12.78
C ILE A 26 -9.89 -0.01 -14.15
N LYS A 27 -9.04 -0.24 -15.16
CA LYS A 27 -9.28 0.24 -16.53
C LYS A 27 -10.57 -0.35 -17.13
N GLN A 28 -10.82 -1.64 -16.92
CA GLN A 28 -12.06 -2.30 -17.36
C GLN A 28 -13.29 -1.71 -16.66
N LEU A 29 -13.21 -1.45 -15.35
CA LEU A 29 -14.30 -0.83 -14.60
C LEU A 29 -14.60 0.61 -15.04
N CYS A 30 -13.62 1.32 -15.61
CA CYS A 30 -13.82 2.63 -16.25
C CYS A 30 -14.39 2.55 -17.67
N ASP A 31 -14.42 1.38 -18.29
CA ASP A 31 -14.95 1.19 -19.64
C ASP A 31 -16.48 0.97 -19.60
N LYS A 32 -17.21 1.80 -20.37
CA LYS A 32 -18.67 1.74 -20.41
C LYS A 32 -19.15 0.41 -20.96
N LYS A 33 -18.56 -0.07 -22.06
CA LYS A 33 -18.99 -1.29 -22.73
C LYS A 33 -18.76 -2.51 -21.85
N TYR A 34 -17.59 -2.60 -21.22
CA TYR A 34 -17.31 -3.64 -20.23
C TYR A 34 -18.32 -3.62 -19.09
N SER A 35 -18.68 -2.44 -18.57
CA SER A 35 -19.61 -2.32 -17.46
C SER A 35 -21.05 -2.70 -17.85
N GLU A 36 -21.46 -2.36 -19.08
CA GLU A 36 -22.72 -2.78 -19.68
C GLU A 36 -22.76 -4.30 -19.89
N ASP A 37 -21.73 -4.88 -20.52
CA ASP A 37 -21.64 -6.31 -20.81
C ASP A 37 -21.53 -7.17 -19.54
N THR A 38 -20.78 -6.70 -18.53
CA THR A 38 -20.49 -7.47 -17.31
C THR A 38 -21.58 -7.32 -16.26
N PHE A 39 -22.12 -6.11 -16.07
CA PHE A 39 -23.02 -5.80 -14.96
C PHE A 39 -24.42 -5.38 -15.43
N GLY A 40 -24.59 -5.04 -16.71
CA GLY A 40 -25.84 -4.47 -17.24
C GLY A 40 -26.05 -3.01 -16.83
N LEU A 41 -24.98 -2.25 -16.59
CA LEU A 41 -25.06 -0.84 -16.20
C LEU A 41 -25.22 0.09 -17.40
N ASP A 42 -25.94 1.19 -17.21
CA ASP A 42 -26.14 2.21 -18.25
C ASP A 42 -24.90 3.13 -18.45
N GLY A 43 -23.84 2.91 -17.67
CA GLY A 43 -22.60 3.69 -17.67
C GLY A 43 -21.44 2.90 -17.06
N PRO A 44 -20.21 3.44 -17.13
CA PRO A 44 -19.06 2.79 -16.51
C PRO A 44 -19.24 2.66 -14.99
N PHE A 45 -18.73 1.57 -14.40
CA PHE A 45 -18.82 1.38 -12.96
C PHE A 45 -17.97 2.43 -12.23
N LEU A 46 -16.79 2.77 -12.75
CA LEU A 46 -15.94 3.83 -12.21
C LEU A 46 -15.79 4.99 -13.20
N LYS A 47 -15.77 6.23 -12.70
CA LYS A 47 -15.43 7.45 -13.45
C LYS A 47 -14.27 8.17 -12.81
N ILE A 48 -13.32 8.67 -13.60
CA ILE A 48 -12.20 9.48 -13.10
C ILE A 48 -12.69 10.89 -12.74
N LYS A 49 -12.28 11.38 -11.57
CA LYS A 49 -12.78 12.64 -10.98
C LYS A 49 -12.58 13.87 -11.87
N ASP A 50 -11.47 13.96 -12.59
CA ASP A 50 -11.02 15.20 -13.25
C ASP A 50 -11.14 15.17 -14.78
N GLU A 51 -11.62 14.07 -15.38
CA GLU A 51 -11.77 13.96 -16.85
C GLU A 51 -13.08 14.55 -17.40
N TYR A 52 -14.05 14.86 -16.54
CA TYR A 52 -15.36 15.37 -16.97
C TYR A 52 -15.79 16.60 -16.17
N ILE A 53 -15.97 17.72 -16.87
CA ILE A 53 -16.47 18.99 -16.34
C ILE A 53 -17.94 18.81 -15.93
N LYS A 54 -18.27 19.25 -14.70
CA LYS A 54 -19.60 19.21 -14.07
C LYS A 54 -20.75 19.52 -15.04
N SER A 55 -21.85 18.79 -14.84
CA SER A 55 -23.24 19.03 -15.29
C SER A 55 -23.77 18.20 -16.46
N SER A 56 -23.45 16.89 -16.47
CA SER A 56 -24.21 15.92 -17.27
C SER A 56 -25.28 15.21 -16.40
N PRO A 57 -26.48 14.89 -16.92
CA PRO A 57 -27.43 13.98 -16.25
C PRO A 57 -26.82 12.63 -15.87
N GLU A 58 -25.75 12.21 -16.55
CA GLU A 58 -25.01 10.99 -16.24
C GLU A 58 -24.26 11.07 -14.91
N ASP A 59 -23.89 12.26 -14.43
CA ASP A 59 -23.20 12.45 -13.15
C ASP A 59 -24.14 12.18 -11.97
N ALA A 60 -25.46 12.35 -12.18
CA ALA A 60 -26.47 12.01 -11.20
C ALA A 60 -26.53 10.49 -10.92
N ASN A 61 -25.89 9.65 -11.74
CA ASN A 61 -25.82 8.20 -11.55
C ASN A 61 -24.64 7.74 -10.70
N TYR A 62 -23.81 8.65 -10.16
CA TYR A 62 -22.64 8.32 -9.36
C TYR A 62 -22.77 8.83 -7.91
N TRP A 63 -22.08 8.18 -6.99
CA TRP A 63 -21.91 8.68 -5.63
C TRP A 63 -21.00 9.91 -5.61
N GLU A 64 -21.29 10.85 -4.70
CA GLU A 64 -20.44 12.02 -4.45
C GLU A 64 -19.11 11.64 -3.78
N ASP A 65 -19.09 10.52 -3.05
CA ASP A 65 -17.90 10.00 -2.40
C ASP A 65 -16.85 9.55 -3.43
N VAL A 66 -15.61 10.00 -3.24
CA VAL A 66 -14.48 9.66 -4.10
C VAL A 66 -13.73 8.45 -3.54
N PHE A 67 -13.74 7.36 -4.29
CA PHE A 67 -12.99 6.13 -4.04
C PHE A 67 -11.52 6.30 -4.45
N ASP A 68 -10.61 5.82 -3.59
CA ASP A 68 -9.14 5.98 -3.71
C ASP A 68 -8.67 7.44 -3.95
N GLY A 69 -9.53 8.43 -3.67
CA GLY A 69 -9.25 9.83 -3.98
C GLY A 69 -9.24 10.19 -5.48
N LYS A 70 -9.63 9.27 -6.37
CA LYS A 70 -9.58 9.45 -7.83
C LYS A 70 -10.86 9.09 -8.58
N TYR A 71 -11.70 8.22 -8.03
CA TYR A 71 -12.80 7.61 -8.77
C TYR A 71 -14.15 7.90 -8.14
N TYR A 72 -15.13 8.29 -8.95
CA TYR A 72 -16.55 8.18 -8.59
C TYR A 72 -17.06 6.80 -8.97
N ALA A 73 -17.99 6.25 -8.19
CA ALA A 73 -18.57 4.94 -8.46
C ALA A 73 -20.07 5.02 -8.74
N TYR A 74 -20.52 4.21 -9.69
CA TYR A 74 -21.91 4.15 -10.14
C TYR A 74 -22.84 3.71 -9.00
N LYS A 75 -23.90 4.48 -8.74
CA LYS A 75 -24.80 4.28 -7.59
C LYS A 75 -26.14 3.63 -7.94
N ASN A 76 -26.60 3.75 -9.17
CA ASN A 76 -27.97 3.40 -9.57
C ASN A 76 -28.10 1.93 -9.98
N TRP A 77 -27.80 1.03 -9.04
CA TRP A 77 -27.92 -0.41 -9.26
C TRP A 77 -29.37 -0.90 -9.12
N LYS A 78 -29.78 -1.79 -10.02
CA LYS A 78 -31.06 -2.51 -9.99
C LYS A 78 -30.84 -3.86 -9.35
N GLU A 79 -31.78 -4.34 -8.53
CA GLU A 79 -31.63 -5.61 -7.81
C GLU A 79 -31.38 -6.81 -8.75
N SER A 80 -31.90 -6.76 -9.99
CA SER A 80 -31.65 -7.76 -11.04
C SER A 80 -30.19 -7.88 -11.45
N GLN A 81 -29.34 -6.88 -11.15
CA GLN A 81 -27.91 -6.87 -11.46
C GLN A 81 -27.05 -7.51 -10.34
N ARG A 82 -27.65 -7.87 -9.19
CA ARG A 82 -26.92 -8.45 -8.06
C ARG A 82 -26.16 -9.71 -8.47
N SER A 83 -26.81 -10.62 -9.18
CA SER A 83 -26.18 -11.89 -9.60
C SER A 83 -24.96 -11.65 -10.47
N ASN A 84 -25.00 -10.64 -11.35
CA ASN A 84 -23.89 -10.30 -12.23
C ASN A 84 -22.71 -9.72 -11.43
N PHE A 85 -23.00 -8.84 -10.46
CA PHE A 85 -21.98 -8.31 -9.57
C PHE A 85 -21.34 -9.41 -8.71
N ASP A 86 -22.15 -10.29 -8.11
CA ASP A 86 -21.66 -11.39 -7.28
C ASP A 86 -20.83 -12.38 -8.11
N GLN A 87 -21.25 -12.73 -9.34
CA GLN A 87 -20.44 -13.56 -10.24
C GLN A 87 -19.11 -12.91 -10.62
N TRP A 88 -19.10 -11.61 -10.91
CA TRP A 88 -17.86 -10.88 -11.15
C TRP A 88 -16.96 -10.88 -9.92
N LEU A 89 -17.53 -10.64 -8.74
CA LEU A 89 -16.81 -10.64 -7.47
C LEU A 89 -16.22 -12.02 -7.15
N ASP A 90 -16.97 -13.09 -7.37
CA ASP A 90 -16.51 -14.47 -7.23
C ASP A 90 -15.41 -14.78 -8.24
N SER A 91 -15.50 -14.29 -9.47
CA SER A 91 -14.44 -14.46 -10.48
C SER A 91 -13.16 -13.73 -10.07
N LEU A 92 -13.29 -12.55 -9.45
CA LEU A 92 -12.19 -11.78 -8.91
C LEU A 92 -11.55 -12.56 -7.76
N TYR A 93 -12.34 -13.01 -6.78
CA TYR A 93 -11.85 -13.80 -5.65
C TYR A 93 -11.31 -15.17 -6.05
N SER A 94 -11.82 -15.81 -7.09
CA SER A 94 -11.30 -17.08 -7.60
C SER A 94 -9.90 -16.91 -8.21
N LYS A 95 -9.70 -15.84 -9.01
CA LYS A 95 -8.36 -15.45 -9.50
C LYS A 95 -7.40 -15.10 -8.37
N ILE A 96 -7.92 -14.51 -7.29
CA ILE A 96 -7.14 -14.23 -6.07
C ILE A 96 -6.85 -15.52 -5.32
N GLY A 97 -7.81 -16.43 -5.21
CA GLY A 97 -7.70 -17.72 -4.51
C GLY A 97 -6.73 -18.69 -5.16
N THR A 98 -6.48 -18.55 -6.46
CA THR A 98 -5.39 -19.25 -7.17
C THR A 98 -4.01 -18.63 -6.93
N SER A 99 -3.96 -17.41 -6.37
CA SER A 99 -2.72 -16.68 -6.12
C SER A 99 -2.25 -16.88 -4.67
N SER A 100 -0.96 -17.14 -4.49
CA SER A 100 -0.33 -17.01 -3.17
C SER A 100 -0.26 -15.54 -2.79
N ILE A 101 -1.07 -15.13 -1.82
CA ILE A 101 -1.00 -13.79 -1.23
C ILE A 101 0.20 -13.75 -0.28
N LEU A 102 1.08 -12.78 -0.48
CA LEU A 102 2.19 -12.44 0.39
C LEU A 102 1.89 -11.13 1.11
N LYS A 103 1.79 -11.18 2.43
CA LYS A 103 1.53 -10.03 3.29
C LYS A 103 2.83 -9.38 3.73
N ILE A 104 3.05 -8.14 3.30
CA ILE A 104 4.14 -7.29 3.74
C ILE A 104 3.56 -6.22 4.66
N SER A 105 4.01 -6.19 5.92
CA SER A 105 3.69 -5.09 6.84
C SER A 105 4.89 -4.19 7.08
N VAL A 106 4.63 -2.89 7.13
CA VAL A 106 5.65 -1.84 7.22
C VAL A 106 5.47 -1.01 8.49
N GLY A 107 6.40 -1.13 9.42
CA GLY A 107 6.53 -0.23 10.58
C GLY A 107 7.38 0.98 10.19
N TYR A 108 6.90 2.19 10.49
CA TYR A 108 7.61 3.43 10.17
C TYR A 108 7.18 4.55 11.12
N GLY A 109 8.00 5.58 11.30
CA GLY A 109 7.61 6.77 12.04
C GLY A 109 6.62 7.63 11.26
N TRP A 110 5.52 8.08 11.88
CA TRP A 110 4.57 9.03 11.29
C TRP A 110 4.43 10.29 12.15
N LYS A 111 4.04 11.41 11.52
CA LYS A 111 3.69 12.63 12.25
C LYS A 111 2.30 12.48 12.88
N GLU A 112 2.18 12.91 14.13
CA GLU A 112 0.88 12.99 14.80
C GLU A 112 -0.10 13.81 13.97
N TYR A 113 -1.38 13.41 13.97
CA TYR A 113 -2.47 14.06 13.23
C TYR A 113 -2.37 14.04 11.69
N SER A 114 -1.36 13.38 11.10
CA SER A 114 -1.30 13.19 9.65
C SER A 114 -2.27 12.09 9.18
N SER A 115 -3.11 12.41 8.19
CA SER A 115 -3.89 11.38 7.50
C SER A 115 -2.97 10.54 6.63
N ALA A 116 -3.30 9.25 6.44
CA ALA A 116 -2.50 8.35 5.59
C ALA A 116 -2.28 8.87 4.17
N LYS A 117 -3.25 9.65 3.66
CA LYS A 117 -3.19 10.26 2.32
C LYS A 117 -2.21 11.44 2.26
N ALA A 118 -2.00 12.14 3.38
CA ALA A 118 -1.12 13.30 3.49
C ALA A 118 0.26 12.95 4.08
N ASP A 119 0.45 11.75 4.61
CA ASP A 119 1.70 11.29 5.22
C ASP A 119 2.79 11.05 4.16
N ILE A 120 3.69 12.01 4.01
CA ILE A 120 4.78 11.97 3.01
C ILE A 120 5.69 10.74 3.17
N TYR A 121 5.88 10.24 4.39
CA TYR A 121 6.78 9.14 4.68
C TYR A 121 6.16 7.83 4.19
N TRP A 122 4.86 7.65 4.47
CA TRP A 122 4.09 6.54 3.93
C TRP A 122 3.96 6.59 2.42
N GLN A 123 3.63 7.76 1.85
CA GLN A 123 3.48 7.88 0.40
C GLN A 123 4.78 7.57 -0.34
N SER A 124 5.92 7.99 0.22
CA SER A 124 7.25 7.66 -0.32
C SER A 124 7.53 6.15 -0.25
N LEU A 125 7.29 5.52 0.91
CA LEU A 125 7.43 4.06 1.09
C LEU A 125 6.51 3.27 0.15
N ARG A 126 5.22 3.61 0.12
CA ARG A 126 4.22 2.96 -0.72
C ARG A 126 4.58 3.08 -2.19
N ARG A 127 5.03 4.26 -2.67
CA ARG A 127 5.43 4.44 -4.07
C ARG A 127 6.63 3.55 -4.42
N TYR A 128 7.62 3.49 -3.53
CA TYR A 128 8.79 2.64 -3.73
C TYR A 128 8.42 1.16 -3.76
N LEU A 129 7.69 0.68 -2.75
CA LEU A 129 7.27 -0.72 -2.63
C LEU A 129 6.28 -1.13 -3.74
N LYS A 130 5.44 -0.21 -4.21
CA LYS A 130 4.52 -0.44 -5.33
C LYS A 130 5.28 -0.80 -6.61
N LYS A 131 6.38 -0.10 -6.93
CA LYS A 131 7.22 -0.44 -8.08
C LYS A 131 7.77 -1.87 -7.98
N ILE A 132 8.14 -2.29 -6.76
CA ILE A 132 8.64 -3.64 -6.51
C ILE A 132 7.51 -4.67 -6.64
N LYS A 133 6.35 -4.38 -6.03
CA LYS A 133 5.13 -5.19 -6.17
C LYS A 133 4.80 -5.44 -7.63
N GLU A 134 4.67 -4.39 -8.43
CA GLU A 134 4.34 -4.49 -9.86
C GLU A 134 5.39 -5.31 -10.63
N SER A 135 6.67 -5.14 -10.32
CA SER A 135 7.76 -5.91 -10.96
C SER A 135 7.70 -7.41 -10.61
N VAL A 136 7.45 -7.73 -9.34
CA VAL A 136 7.38 -9.11 -8.85
C VAL A 136 6.11 -9.80 -9.34
N GLU A 137 4.94 -9.17 -9.21
CA GLU A 137 3.66 -9.72 -9.67
C GLU A 137 3.67 -9.95 -11.19
N LYS A 138 4.33 -9.07 -11.96
CA LYS A 138 4.53 -9.28 -13.40
C LYS A 138 5.42 -10.50 -13.70
N SER A 139 6.43 -10.74 -12.88
CA SER A 139 7.36 -11.86 -13.04
C SER A 139 6.78 -13.18 -12.51
N LEU A 140 5.77 -13.11 -11.63
CA LEU A 140 5.13 -14.23 -10.96
C LEU A 140 3.60 -14.07 -10.95
N PRO A 141 2.92 -14.49 -12.03
CA PRO A 141 1.47 -14.26 -12.18
C PRO A 141 0.60 -14.95 -11.11
N ASN A 142 1.16 -15.89 -10.33
CA ASN A 142 0.47 -16.58 -9.23
C ASN A 142 0.83 -16.03 -7.84
N VAL A 143 1.57 -14.91 -7.76
CA VAL A 143 1.92 -14.27 -6.49
C VAL A 143 1.28 -12.89 -6.48
N ARG A 144 0.58 -12.59 -5.38
CA ARG A 144 0.04 -11.25 -5.10
C ARG A 144 0.73 -10.69 -3.87
N ILE A 145 1.09 -9.42 -3.89
CA ILE A 145 1.72 -8.74 -2.76
C ILE A 145 0.74 -7.72 -2.16
N GLU A 146 0.42 -7.91 -0.89
CA GLU A 146 -0.34 -6.96 -0.09
C GLU A 146 0.62 -6.16 0.79
N ILE A 147 0.63 -4.83 0.65
CA ILE A 147 1.51 -3.95 1.42
C ILE A 147 0.65 -3.13 2.38
N SER A 148 0.82 -3.37 3.67
CA SER A 148 0.04 -2.72 4.73
C SER A 148 0.95 -1.95 5.69
N ARG A 149 0.39 -0.95 6.35
CA ARG A 149 1.06 -0.28 7.47
C ARG A 149 0.93 -1.16 8.70
N LEU A 150 2.01 -1.29 9.46
CA LEU A 150 1.97 -1.85 10.79
C LEU A 150 1.42 -0.79 11.75
N ARG A 151 0.10 -0.72 11.85
CA ARG A 151 -0.61 0.24 12.71
C ARG A 151 -1.78 -0.46 13.38
N ALA A 152 -2.03 -0.15 14.64
CA ALA A 152 -3.20 -0.64 15.34
C ALA A 152 -4.51 -0.18 14.67
N SER A 153 -5.47 -1.10 14.55
CA SER A 153 -6.82 -0.83 14.07
C SER A 153 -7.56 0.05 15.08
N HIS A 154 -8.51 0.86 14.60
CA HIS A 154 -9.31 1.69 15.49
C HIS A 154 -10.17 0.82 16.41
N GLY A 155 -10.13 1.08 17.72
CA GLY A 155 -10.87 0.33 18.71
C GLY A 155 -10.18 -0.94 19.24
N ASP A 156 -9.03 -1.32 18.67
CA ASP A 156 -8.25 -2.46 19.15
C ASP A 156 -7.18 -2.02 20.17
N PHE A 157 -6.83 -2.92 21.10
CA PHE A 157 -5.70 -2.71 21.98
C PHE A 157 -4.40 -2.76 21.19
N VAL A 158 -3.64 -1.66 21.23
CA VAL A 158 -2.51 -1.39 20.33
C VAL A 158 -1.50 -2.53 20.34
N TYR A 159 -1.09 -2.98 21.52
CA TYR A 159 -0.06 -4.02 21.63
C TYR A 159 -0.50 -5.34 21.02
N SER A 160 -1.69 -5.86 21.37
CA SER A 160 -2.16 -7.15 20.86
C SER A 160 -2.39 -7.14 19.36
N ASP A 161 -2.90 -6.04 18.81
CA ASP A 161 -3.14 -5.94 17.37
C ASP A 161 -1.84 -5.84 16.57
N ILE A 162 -0.85 -5.09 17.07
CA ILE A 162 0.47 -5.02 16.43
C ILE A 162 1.17 -6.39 16.47
N VAL A 163 1.15 -7.08 17.61
CA VAL A 163 1.73 -8.43 17.74
C VAL A 163 1.06 -9.42 16.78
N ARG A 164 -0.28 -9.41 16.70
CA ARG A 164 -1.03 -10.22 15.74
C ARG A 164 -0.62 -9.91 14.30
N LYS A 165 -0.54 -8.63 13.92
CA LYS A 165 -0.13 -8.22 12.56
C LYS A 165 1.31 -8.62 12.24
N ILE A 166 2.22 -8.55 13.21
CA ILE A 166 3.59 -9.05 13.07
C ILE A 166 3.58 -10.55 12.78
N ASP A 167 2.78 -11.32 13.53
CA ASP A 167 2.69 -12.77 13.37
C ASP A 167 2.04 -13.18 12.04
N ASP A 168 0.96 -12.49 11.65
CA ASP A 168 0.24 -12.71 10.39
C ASP A 168 1.02 -12.29 9.13
N SER A 169 2.10 -11.52 9.29
CA SER A 169 2.91 -11.04 8.17
C SER A 169 3.89 -12.09 7.67
N ASP A 170 3.92 -12.28 6.35
CA ASP A 170 4.94 -13.08 5.68
C ASP A 170 6.30 -12.37 5.71
N MET A 171 6.27 -11.04 5.57
CA MET A 171 7.45 -10.19 5.55
C MET A 171 7.22 -8.89 6.33
N LEU A 172 8.26 -8.45 7.02
CA LEU A 172 8.25 -7.24 7.83
C LEU A 172 9.35 -6.30 7.36
N ILE A 173 8.99 -5.03 7.21
CA ILE A 173 9.90 -3.94 6.88
C ILE A 173 9.77 -2.89 7.97
N PHE A 174 10.90 -2.44 8.53
CA PHE A 174 10.92 -1.39 9.55
C PHE A 174 11.78 -0.23 9.11
N ASP A 175 11.18 0.94 8.90
CA ASP A 175 11.87 2.21 8.73
C ASP A 175 12.08 2.86 10.09
N VAL A 176 13.32 2.74 10.59
CA VAL A 176 13.68 3.12 11.96
C VAL A 176 13.80 4.61 12.19
N ALA A 177 13.63 5.46 11.17
CA ALA A 177 13.81 6.90 11.29
C ALA A 177 12.77 7.58 12.21
N ASP A 178 13.22 8.44 13.13
CA ASP A 178 12.31 9.34 13.85
C ASP A 178 12.00 10.59 13.02
N VAL A 179 10.82 10.56 12.39
CA VAL A 179 10.31 11.64 11.55
C VAL A 179 10.00 12.95 12.29
N ARG A 180 10.02 12.94 13.63
CA ARG A 180 9.83 14.14 14.47
C ARG A 180 11.13 14.94 14.59
N THR A 181 12.27 14.29 14.41
CA THR A 181 13.60 14.90 14.48
C THR A 181 14.28 14.83 13.11
N SER A 182 13.61 15.40 12.12
CA SER A 182 14.11 15.47 10.75
C SER A 182 14.36 16.92 10.33
N ASP A 183 15.51 17.17 9.73
CA ASP A 183 15.87 18.43 9.11
C ASP A 183 15.91 18.29 7.58
N GLU A 184 16.09 19.40 6.87
CA GLU A 184 16.21 19.45 5.42
C GLU A 184 17.51 20.16 5.05
N GLU A 185 18.35 19.47 4.26
CA GLU A 185 19.60 19.98 3.72
C GLU A 185 19.49 20.10 2.20
N ILE A 186 20.10 21.14 1.63
CA ILE A 186 20.12 21.36 0.19
C ILE A 186 21.41 20.73 -0.36
N ASP A 187 21.25 19.73 -1.22
CA ASP A 187 22.33 19.09 -1.96
C ASP A 187 22.11 19.28 -3.46
N GLY A 188 22.74 20.32 -4.01
CA GLY A 188 22.55 20.75 -5.40
C GLY A 188 21.09 21.11 -5.71
N ASP A 189 20.46 20.32 -6.60
CA ASP A 189 19.05 20.48 -7.00
C ASP A 189 18.07 19.64 -6.19
N LYS A 190 18.54 18.98 -5.13
CA LYS A 190 17.73 18.14 -4.25
C LYS A 190 17.68 18.73 -2.84
N THR A 191 16.52 18.61 -2.21
CA THR A 191 16.38 18.79 -0.77
C THR A 191 16.34 17.42 -0.12
N VAL A 192 17.35 17.09 0.69
CA VAL A 192 17.51 15.80 1.36
C VAL A 192 17.04 15.92 2.80
N LYS A 193 16.23 14.97 3.26
CA LYS A 193 15.84 14.86 4.67
C LYS A 193 16.92 14.13 5.47
N THR A 194 17.43 14.82 6.47
CA THR A 194 18.36 14.25 7.45
C THR A 194 17.61 13.95 8.74
N TYR A 195 18.06 12.91 9.45
CA TYR A 195 17.41 12.43 10.66
C TYR A 195 18.40 12.35 11.81
N CYS A 196 17.96 12.74 13.00
CA CYS A 196 18.85 12.80 14.17
C CYS A 196 18.76 11.56 15.07
N ASN A 197 17.58 10.92 15.11
CA ASN A 197 17.27 9.83 16.05
C ASN A 197 16.49 8.68 15.39
N PHE A 198 16.44 7.55 16.09
CA PHE A 198 15.56 6.42 15.77
C PHE A 198 14.20 6.56 16.43
N ASN A 199 13.14 6.11 15.77
CA ASN A 199 11.79 6.13 16.33
C ASN A 199 11.65 5.03 17.39
N PRO A 200 11.38 5.37 18.67
CA PRO A 200 11.34 4.39 19.74
C PRO A 200 10.22 3.35 19.58
N ASN A 201 9.06 3.75 19.02
CA ASN A 201 7.96 2.82 18.79
C ASN A 201 8.33 1.79 17.71
N VAL A 202 8.93 2.26 16.60
CA VAL A 202 9.39 1.36 15.53
C VAL A 202 10.48 0.43 16.04
N MET A 203 11.42 0.94 16.85
CA MET A 203 12.47 0.12 17.46
C MET A 203 11.91 -0.95 18.41
N PHE A 204 10.87 -0.60 19.18
CA PHE A 204 10.15 -1.56 20.02
C PHE A 204 9.45 -2.64 19.18
N GLU A 205 8.73 -2.25 18.13
CA GLU A 205 8.06 -3.18 17.20
C GLU A 205 9.04 -4.10 16.48
N LEU A 206 10.19 -3.58 16.07
CA LEU A 206 11.30 -4.34 15.51
C LEU A 206 11.80 -5.40 16.51
N GLY A 207 12.02 -5.00 17.77
CA GLY A 207 12.42 -5.91 18.84
C GLY A 207 11.38 -7.03 19.07
N MET A 208 10.09 -6.70 19.05
CA MET A 208 9.01 -7.69 19.14
C MET A 208 9.03 -8.68 17.98
N ALA A 209 9.16 -8.19 16.74
CA ALA A 209 9.24 -9.05 15.55
C ALA A 209 10.42 -10.02 15.64
N ILE A 210 11.57 -9.54 16.11
CA ILE A 210 12.76 -10.36 16.33
C ILE A 210 12.50 -11.42 17.42
N ALA A 211 11.90 -11.04 18.54
CA ALA A 211 11.61 -11.95 19.65
C ALA A 211 10.66 -13.09 19.24
N ILE A 212 9.72 -12.82 18.33
CA ILE A 212 8.80 -13.81 17.74
C ILE A 212 9.50 -14.72 16.71
N GLY A 213 10.75 -14.42 16.34
CA GLY A 213 11.54 -15.20 15.39
C GLY A 213 11.37 -14.78 13.92
N LYS A 214 10.75 -13.63 13.66
CA LYS A 214 10.69 -13.05 12.31
C LYS A 214 12.07 -12.53 11.91
N LYS A 215 12.29 -12.41 10.60
CA LYS A 215 13.54 -11.88 10.01
C LYS A 215 13.24 -10.58 9.24
N PRO A 216 13.07 -9.45 9.95
CA PRO A 216 12.68 -8.20 9.33
C PRO A 216 13.78 -7.62 8.43
N ILE A 217 13.34 -6.82 7.45
CA ILE A 217 14.20 -5.91 6.70
C ILE A 217 14.20 -4.57 7.43
N VAL A 218 15.39 -4.05 7.72
CA VAL A 218 15.57 -2.77 8.41
C VAL A 218 15.99 -1.72 7.39
N MET A 219 15.23 -0.64 7.30
CA MET A 219 15.53 0.53 6.48
C MET A 219 16.04 1.63 7.39
N CYS A 220 17.24 2.14 7.12
CA CYS A 220 17.89 3.18 7.92
C CYS A 220 18.27 4.36 7.02
N PRO A 221 17.97 5.62 7.38
CA PRO A 221 18.45 6.76 6.62
C PRO A 221 19.98 6.84 6.68
N ALA A 222 20.63 7.26 5.60
CA ALA A 222 22.10 7.33 5.51
C ALA A 222 22.70 8.25 6.60
N SER A 223 21.99 9.32 6.98
CA SER A 223 22.34 10.21 8.09
C SER A 223 22.46 9.52 9.46
N LEU A 224 21.87 8.33 9.64
CA LEU A 224 21.95 7.54 10.88
C LEU A 224 22.89 6.32 10.76
N LYS A 225 23.59 6.15 9.64
CA LYS A 225 24.43 4.98 9.34
C LYS A 225 25.49 4.69 10.42
N GLY A 226 26.10 5.73 10.98
CA GLY A 226 27.09 5.62 12.06
C GLY A 226 26.51 5.43 13.46
N LYS A 227 25.17 5.48 13.63
CA LYS A 227 24.48 5.43 14.92
C LYS A 227 23.74 4.12 15.18
N ILE A 228 23.78 3.18 14.24
CA ILE A 228 23.01 1.94 14.32
C ILE A 228 23.43 1.12 15.56
N PRO A 229 22.47 0.73 16.42
CA PRO A 229 22.75 -0.18 17.52
C PRO A 229 23.32 -1.51 17.02
N SER A 230 24.33 -2.02 17.73
CA SER A 230 24.96 -3.31 17.40
C SER A 230 23.94 -4.44 17.30
N ASP A 231 22.89 -4.41 18.12
CA ASP A 231 21.84 -5.43 18.18
C ASP A 231 21.08 -5.60 16.86
N ILE A 232 20.97 -4.54 16.04
CA ILE A 232 20.27 -4.59 14.75
C ILE A 232 21.22 -4.61 13.54
N SER A 233 22.52 -4.48 13.77
CA SER A 233 23.53 -4.38 12.70
C SER A 233 23.68 -5.64 11.85
N ASN A 234 23.30 -6.82 12.39
CA ASN A 234 23.39 -8.12 11.71
C ASN A 234 22.10 -8.53 10.96
N TYR A 235 21.08 -7.67 10.93
CA TYR A 235 19.84 -7.94 10.18
C TYR A 235 19.95 -7.47 8.73
N MET A 236 18.93 -7.78 7.91
CA MET A 236 18.86 -7.32 6.52
C MET A 236 18.68 -5.80 6.47
N LEU A 237 19.79 -5.09 6.58
CA LEU A 237 19.85 -3.65 6.71
C LEU A 237 20.09 -3.00 5.34
N THR A 238 19.30 -1.98 5.02
CA THR A 238 19.48 -1.16 3.83
C THR A 238 19.49 0.32 4.20
N TYR A 239 20.29 1.09 3.47
CA TYR A 239 20.45 2.53 3.68
C TYR A 239 19.76 3.32 2.59
N TYR A 240 19.17 4.45 2.96
CA TYR A 240 18.49 5.31 1.99
C TYR A 240 18.66 6.80 2.28
N ASP A 241 18.51 7.60 1.22
CA ASP A 241 18.23 9.02 1.30
C ASP A 241 16.80 9.30 0.90
N LEU A 242 16.13 10.17 1.65
CA LEU A 242 14.81 10.69 1.30
C LEU A 242 14.99 12.10 0.76
N PHE A 243 14.69 12.31 -0.51
CA PHE A 243 14.93 13.59 -1.16
C PHE A 243 13.72 14.06 -1.94
N LYS A 244 13.64 15.37 -2.15
CA LYS A 244 12.68 16.04 -3.01
C LYS A 244 13.45 16.69 -4.16
N THR A 245 13.02 16.48 -5.39
CA THR A 245 13.58 17.22 -6.54
C THR A 245 12.79 18.52 -6.74
N LYS A 246 13.41 19.55 -7.32
CA LYS A 246 12.70 20.81 -7.60
C LYS A 246 11.48 20.62 -8.52
N GLU A 247 11.55 19.64 -9.42
CA GLU A 247 10.48 19.30 -10.38
C GLU A 247 9.36 18.44 -9.77
N SER A 248 9.75 17.45 -8.97
CA SER A 248 8.82 16.57 -8.26
C SER A 248 8.55 17.22 -6.91
N MET A 249 7.41 17.90 -6.75
CA MET A 249 6.98 18.37 -5.42
C MET A 249 6.78 17.22 -4.40
N MET A 250 7.10 15.97 -4.76
CA MET A 250 7.01 14.76 -3.95
C MET A 250 8.38 14.27 -3.47
N TYR A 251 8.40 13.67 -2.29
CA TYR A 251 9.55 12.98 -1.74
C TYR A 251 9.75 11.58 -2.35
N GLU A 252 11.00 11.21 -2.60
CA GLU A 252 11.45 9.93 -3.16
C GLU A 252 12.59 9.33 -2.35
N ARG A 253 12.71 8.00 -2.35
CA ARG A 253 13.79 7.27 -1.67
C ARG A 253 14.80 6.75 -2.69
N SER A 254 16.07 7.04 -2.44
CA SER A 254 17.22 6.41 -3.12
C SER A 254 17.93 5.50 -2.14
N PHE A 255 18.30 4.29 -2.56
CA PHE A 255 18.98 3.32 -1.69
C PHE A 255 20.44 3.17 -2.10
N GLU A 256 21.37 3.16 -1.14
CA GLU A 256 22.83 3.23 -1.37
C GLU A 256 23.51 1.87 -1.70
N ASP A 257 22.79 0.76 -1.62
CA ASP A 257 23.18 -0.62 -1.97
C ASP A 257 24.53 -1.21 -1.48
N ARG A 258 24.41 -2.17 -0.53
CA ARG A 258 25.12 -3.46 -0.61
C ARG A 258 24.22 -4.61 -1.14
N CYS A 259 22.90 -4.43 -1.18
CA CYS A 259 21.93 -5.43 -1.69
C CYS A 259 20.61 -4.85 -2.24
N GLY A 260 20.21 -3.61 -1.92
CA GLY A 260 18.94 -3.02 -2.35
C GLY A 260 17.69 -3.69 -1.79
N LEU A 261 16.66 -2.89 -1.48
CA LEU A 261 15.40 -3.42 -0.95
C LEU A 261 14.73 -4.37 -1.94
N THR A 262 14.84 -4.11 -3.26
CA THR A 262 14.36 -5.01 -4.31
C THR A 262 15.03 -6.38 -4.25
N SER A 263 16.36 -6.46 -4.23
CA SER A 263 17.04 -7.77 -4.22
C SER A 263 16.83 -8.51 -2.91
N LEU A 264 16.73 -7.80 -1.78
CA LEU A 264 16.37 -8.39 -0.49
C LEU A 264 14.96 -9.02 -0.53
N LEU A 265 13.98 -8.30 -1.06
CA LEU A 265 12.61 -8.80 -1.23
C LEU A 265 12.56 -10.04 -2.13
N VAL A 266 13.20 -9.97 -3.30
CA VAL A 266 13.25 -11.10 -4.26
C VAL A 266 13.96 -12.32 -3.66
N ASN A 267 15.11 -12.13 -2.99
CA ASN A 267 15.82 -13.23 -2.35
C ASN A 267 15.01 -13.84 -1.20
N ARG A 268 14.28 -13.03 -0.45
CA ARG A 268 13.41 -13.52 0.62
C ARG A 268 12.24 -14.35 0.06
N LEU A 269 11.63 -13.88 -1.01
CA LEU A 269 10.58 -14.61 -1.72
C LEU A 269 11.05 -15.96 -2.26
N ARG A 270 12.30 -16.04 -2.76
CA ARG A 270 12.95 -17.32 -3.13
C ARG A 270 13.13 -18.23 -1.93
N ALA A 271 13.67 -17.71 -0.83
CA ALA A 271 13.89 -18.48 0.39
C ALA A 271 12.59 -19.03 1.01
N MET A 272 11.45 -18.36 0.78
CA MET A 272 10.14 -18.82 1.22
C MET A 272 9.51 -19.88 0.30
N GLY A 273 10.22 -20.30 -0.77
CA GLY A 273 9.70 -21.24 -1.76
C GLY A 273 8.57 -20.67 -2.62
N LYS A 274 8.36 -19.34 -2.56
CA LYS A 274 7.35 -18.61 -3.35
C LYS A 274 7.87 -18.21 -4.73
N LEU A 275 9.19 -18.26 -4.91
CA LEU A 275 9.92 -18.11 -6.17
C LEU A 275 10.73 -19.39 -6.40
N LYS A 276 10.51 -20.09 -7.51
CA LYS A 276 11.43 -21.12 -8.02
C LYS A 276 12.47 -20.49 -8.93
#